data_AF-A0A350P9A1-F1
#
_entry.id   AF-A0A350P9A1-F1
#
_cell.length_a   1.000
_cell.length_b   1.000
_cell.length_c   1.000
_cell.angle_alpha   90.00
_cell.angle_beta   90.00
_cell.angle_gamma   90.00
#
_symmetry.space_group_name_H-M   'P 1'
#
loop_
_entity.id
_entity.type
_entity.pdbx_description
1 polymer ?
#
loop_
_entity_poly.entity_id
_entity_poly.type
_entity_poly.pdbx_seq_one_letter_code
_entity_poly.pdbx_strand_id
1 'polypeptide(L)'
;MTQVPRTNTFGYMNRDLDNKVGIPSPSQVVIIDIEASSLRGVSGDTYDTALLSYPVEIAVALDNGDSQAYLIRPEPGWQDWNSEPSDEDIGAIHRISRTRLFEEGRNSRFVAEWLNEQVDGKIAMCDSPNARADLFWLDRLYEASGVERGFDVFYLYDFIALEDPDFDMAYEQAGIADETEHRAERDATEIMRLYCEFYSIKANKEFSASPSTPTL
;
A
#
# COMPACT_ATOMS: atom_id res chain seq x y z
N MET A 1 -28.55 1.60 -32.74
CA MET A 1 -28.70 2.29 -31.43
C MET A 1 -28.87 1.21 -30.38
N THR A 2 -27.78 0.83 -29.74
CA THR A 2 -27.76 -0.24 -28.73
C THR A 2 -27.28 0.42 -27.44
N GLN A 3 -28.16 0.49 -26.44
CA GLN A 3 -27.84 1.03 -25.12
C GLN A 3 -26.90 0.07 -24.39
N VAL A 4 -25.79 0.61 -23.92
CA VAL A 4 -24.89 -0.04 -22.95
C VAL A 4 -25.53 0.12 -21.56
N PRO A 5 -25.69 -0.94 -20.76
CA PRO A 5 -26.20 -0.79 -19.41
C PRO A 5 -25.13 -0.16 -18.52
N ARG A 6 -25.49 0.96 -17.89
CA ARG A 6 -24.73 1.56 -16.80
C ARG A 6 -24.82 0.64 -15.58
N THR A 7 -23.70 0.08 -15.13
CA THR A 7 -23.62 -0.56 -13.82
C THR A 7 -23.54 0.52 -12.75
N ASN A 8 -24.58 0.55 -11.92
CA ASN A 8 -24.69 1.35 -10.71
C ASN A 8 -23.54 1.05 -9.74
N THR A 9 -22.95 2.13 -9.24
CA THR A 9 -22.60 2.38 -7.83
C THR A 9 -22.24 1.15 -6.99
N PHE A 10 -20.94 0.93 -6.80
CA PHE A 10 -20.42 0.06 -5.75
C PHE A 10 -20.93 0.55 -4.40
N GLY A 11 -21.91 -0.19 -3.87
CA GLY A 11 -22.40 -0.04 -2.52
C GLY A 11 -21.30 -0.41 -1.52
N TYR A 12 -21.20 0.44 -0.50
CA TYR A 12 -20.64 0.16 0.82
C TYR A 12 -20.29 -1.31 1.06
N MET A 13 -18.99 -1.59 1.18
CA MET A 13 -18.56 -2.83 1.81
C MET A 13 -19.22 -2.95 3.17
N ASN A 14 -19.63 -4.17 3.39
CA ASN A 14 -20.61 -4.60 4.35
C ASN A 14 -20.10 -4.34 5.78
N ARG A 15 -20.95 -3.78 6.65
CA ARG A 15 -20.74 -3.72 8.11
C ARG A 15 -20.83 -5.10 8.78
N ASP A 16 -20.61 -6.17 8.01
CA ASP A 16 -20.68 -7.57 8.43
C ASP A 16 -19.29 -8.14 8.78
N LEU A 17 -18.22 -7.33 8.78
CA LEU A 17 -16.93 -7.72 9.36
C LEU A 17 -16.94 -7.81 10.90
N ASP A 18 -18.05 -7.40 11.54
CA ASP A 18 -18.30 -7.56 12.98
C ASP A 18 -18.57 -9.03 13.41
N ASN A 19 -18.36 -10.01 12.54
CA ASN A 19 -18.38 -11.43 12.93
C ASN A 19 -17.36 -12.28 12.14
N LYS A 20 -16.24 -12.62 12.81
CA LYS A 20 -15.36 -13.78 12.54
C LYS A 20 -14.43 -13.76 11.31
N VAL A 21 -13.84 -12.64 10.94
CA VAL A 21 -12.55 -12.70 10.23
C VAL A 21 -11.49 -12.32 11.26
N GLY A 22 -10.77 -13.31 11.79
CA GLY A 22 -9.62 -13.03 12.65
C GLY A 22 -8.55 -12.28 11.88
N ILE A 23 -7.68 -11.56 12.59
CA ILE A 23 -6.51 -10.89 11.99
C ILE A 23 -5.70 -11.97 11.25
N PRO A 24 -5.43 -11.83 9.94
CA PRO A 24 -4.63 -12.79 9.20
C PRO A 24 -3.26 -13.04 9.84
N SER A 25 -2.72 -14.25 9.69
CA SER A 25 -1.32 -14.48 10.10
C SER A 25 -0.39 -13.66 9.21
N PRO A 26 0.72 -13.09 9.73
CA PRO A 26 1.71 -12.38 8.92
C PRO A 26 2.18 -13.17 7.69
N SER A 27 2.30 -14.50 7.81
CA SER A 27 2.67 -15.39 6.71
C SER A 27 1.68 -15.43 5.54
N GLN A 28 0.47 -14.90 5.71
CA GLN A 28 -0.55 -14.78 4.66
C GLN A 28 -0.58 -13.38 4.04
N VAL A 29 0.16 -12.42 4.60
CA VAL A 29 0.07 -11.01 4.24
C VAL A 29 1.30 -10.59 3.44
N VAL A 30 1.10 -9.65 2.53
CA VAL A 30 2.15 -8.85 1.91
C VAL A 30 1.77 -7.38 2.06
N ILE A 31 2.71 -6.57 2.54
CA ILE A 31 2.51 -5.12 2.58
C ILE A 31 2.97 -4.53 1.25
N ILE A 32 2.17 -3.63 0.68
CA ILE A 32 2.49 -2.82 -0.48
C ILE A 32 2.59 -1.37 0.00
N ASP A 33 3.65 -0.69 -0.40
CA ASP A 33 3.78 0.75 -0.27
C ASP A 33 4.13 1.39 -1.62
N ILE A 34 3.65 2.61 -1.86
CA ILE A 34 3.83 3.36 -3.11
C ILE A 34 4.22 4.80 -2.83
N GLU A 35 5.37 5.20 -3.37
CA GLU A 35 5.69 6.62 -3.52
C GLU A 35 5.12 7.17 -4.83
N ALA A 36 4.72 8.43 -4.82
CA ALA A 36 4.10 9.07 -5.97
C ALA A 36 4.71 10.43 -6.35
N SER A 37 4.39 10.89 -7.56
CA SER A 37 4.87 12.17 -8.08
C SER A 37 4.33 13.38 -7.30
N SER A 38 3.10 13.28 -6.79
CA SER A 38 2.43 14.26 -5.92
C SER A 38 1.16 13.66 -5.29
N LEU A 39 0.32 14.48 -4.63
CA LEU A 39 -1.03 14.09 -4.20
C LEU A 39 -2.14 14.54 -5.16
N ARG A 40 -1.80 15.14 -6.32
CA ARG A 40 -2.81 15.63 -7.28
C ARG A 40 -3.64 14.48 -7.85
N GLY A 41 -4.94 14.67 -7.92
CA GLY A 41 -5.89 13.69 -8.43
C GLY A 41 -6.49 12.77 -7.38
N VAL A 42 -5.77 12.50 -6.28
CA VAL A 42 -6.23 11.60 -5.21
C VAL A 42 -7.53 12.12 -4.58
N SER A 43 -7.68 13.43 -4.44
CA SER A 43 -8.89 14.07 -3.89
C SER A 43 -9.92 14.51 -4.93
N GLY A 44 -9.68 14.23 -6.23
CA GLY A 44 -10.54 14.70 -7.33
C GLY A 44 -10.42 16.20 -7.63
N ASP A 45 -9.29 16.81 -7.28
CA ASP A 45 -8.98 18.23 -7.42
C ASP A 45 -8.61 18.67 -8.86
N THR A 46 -8.41 17.73 -9.79
CA THR A 46 -8.12 18.01 -11.20
C THR A 46 -8.81 17.03 -12.15
N TYR A 47 -9.16 17.51 -13.35
CA TYR A 47 -9.80 16.73 -14.41
C TYR A 47 -8.84 16.44 -15.59
N ASP A 48 -7.66 17.07 -15.62
CA ASP A 48 -6.65 16.77 -16.65
C ASP A 48 -5.89 15.50 -16.26
N THR A 49 -6.18 14.41 -16.97
CA THR A 49 -5.59 13.09 -16.72
C THR A 49 -4.07 13.04 -16.84
N ALA A 50 -3.46 13.98 -17.57
CA ALA A 50 -2.01 14.06 -17.71
C ALA A 50 -1.33 14.70 -16.48
N LEU A 51 -2.05 15.54 -15.75
CA LEU A 51 -1.60 16.21 -14.52
C LEU A 51 -1.99 15.45 -13.25
N LEU A 52 -2.60 14.27 -13.40
CA LEU A 52 -2.82 13.35 -12.29
C LEU A 52 -1.47 12.79 -11.82
N SER A 53 -1.34 12.64 -10.51
CA SER A 53 -0.20 11.98 -9.89
C SER A 53 -0.06 10.53 -10.39
N TYR A 54 1.16 10.01 -10.37
CA TYR A 54 1.50 8.65 -10.78
C TYR A 54 2.53 8.01 -9.84
N PRO A 55 2.57 6.67 -9.77
CA PRO A 55 3.54 5.97 -8.92
C PRO A 55 4.96 6.15 -9.46
N VAL A 56 5.90 6.42 -8.56
CA VAL A 56 7.33 6.63 -8.86
C VAL A 56 8.23 5.57 -8.22
N GLU A 57 7.78 4.97 -7.11
CA GLU A 57 8.39 3.79 -6.50
C GLU A 57 7.28 2.91 -5.94
N ILE A 58 7.49 1.60 -5.96
CA ILE A 58 6.62 0.63 -5.31
C ILE A 58 7.46 -0.43 -4.63
N ALA A 59 6.99 -0.90 -3.48
CA ALA A 59 7.62 -1.99 -2.77
C ALA A 59 6.64 -3.03 -2.28
N VAL A 60 7.17 -4.22 -2.01
CA VAL A 60 6.51 -5.25 -1.23
C VAL A 60 7.38 -5.66 -0.05
N ALA A 61 6.75 -5.98 1.08
CA ALA A 61 7.42 -6.57 2.25
C ALA A 61 6.67 -7.79 2.78
N LEU A 62 7.43 -8.80 3.21
CA LEU A 62 6.97 -10.08 3.75
C LEU A 62 7.34 -10.24 5.23
N ASP A 63 6.64 -11.13 5.93
CA ASP A 63 6.82 -11.39 7.36
C ASP A 63 8.18 -12.03 7.72
N ASN A 64 8.84 -12.65 6.75
CA ASN A 64 10.17 -13.24 6.91
C ASN A 64 11.31 -12.22 6.83
N GLY A 65 11.00 -10.93 6.61
CA GLY A 65 11.97 -9.85 6.45
C GLY A 65 12.45 -9.64 5.01
N ASP A 66 11.98 -10.42 4.05
CA ASP A 66 12.23 -10.16 2.64
C ASP A 66 11.40 -8.95 2.18
N SER A 67 12.06 -8.05 1.46
CA SER A 67 11.42 -6.93 0.78
C SER A 67 12.06 -6.70 -0.58
N GLN A 68 11.30 -6.07 -1.47
CA GLN A 68 11.78 -5.70 -2.79
C GLN A 68 11.05 -4.47 -3.29
N ALA A 69 11.79 -3.55 -3.88
CA ALA A 69 11.24 -2.34 -4.50
C ALA A 69 11.74 -2.08 -5.92
N TYR A 70 10.93 -1.33 -6.66
CA TYR A 70 11.27 -0.82 -7.97
C TYR A 70 10.89 0.64 -8.12
N LEU A 71 11.83 1.43 -8.65
CA LEU A 71 11.50 2.70 -9.28
C LEU A 71 10.68 2.44 -10.54
N ILE A 72 9.68 3.28 -10.79
CA ILE A 72 8.79 3.19 -11.94
C ILE A 72 9.13 4.32 -12.91
N ARG A 73 9.51 3.93 -14.12
CA ARG A 73 9.77 4.89 -15.20
C ARG A 73 8.45 5.51 -15.65
N PRO A 74 8.35 6.85 -15.76
CA PRO A 74 7.10 7.48 -16.17
C PRO A 74 6.67 7.06 -17.56
N GLU A 75 5.39 6.69 -17.70
CA GLU A 75 4.81 6.33 -19.00
C GLU A 75 4.49 7.56 -19.85
N PRO A 76 4.36 7.41 -21.18
CA PRO A 76 3.92 8.50 -22.05
C PRO A 76 2.59 9.09 -21.58
N GLY A 77 2.56 10.40 -21.32
CA GLY A 77 1.36 11.11 -20.86
C GLY A 77 1.34 11.38 -19.36
N TRP A 78 2.22 10.78 -18.57
CA TRP A 78 2.44 11.13 -17.16
C TRP A 78 3.28 12.40 -17.07
N GLN A 79 2.61 13.54 -16.86
CA GLN A 79 3.23 14.87 -16.89
C GLN A 79 3.33 15.51 -15.51
N ASP A 80 2.57 15.01 -14.52
CA ASP A 80 2.68 15.49 -13.16
C ASP A 80 4.12 15.41 -12.64
N TRP A 81 4.54 16.47 -11.99
CA TRP A 81 5.82 16.57 -11.31
C TRP A 81 5.67 17.77 -10.39
N ASN A 82 6.02 17.63 -9.11
CA ASN A 82 5.95 18.72 -8.14
C ASN A 82 6.66 19.96 -8.71
N SER A 83 5.86 20.93 -9.18
CA SER A 83 6.30 22.14 -9.85
C SER A 83 6.46 23.30 -8.87
N GLU A 84 6.60 23.03 -7.56
CA GLU A 84 6.93 24.07 -6.59
C GLU A 84 8.43 24.36 -6.68
N PRO A 85 8.82 25.59 -7.07
CA PRO A 85 10.20 25.95 -7.30
C PRO A 85 10.86 26.30 -5.97
N SER A 86 11.38 25.28 -5.28
CA SER A 86 12.45 25.53 -4.31
C SER A 86 13.61 24.54 -4.36
N ASP A 87 13.53 23.44 -5.11
CA ASP A 87 14.69 22.62 -5.52
C ASP A 87 14.28 21.76 -6.74
N GLU A 88 14.59 22.21 -7.96
CA GLU A 88 14.00 21.76 -9.24
C GLU A 88 14.21 20.28 -9.65
N ASP A 89 14.78 19.40 -8.82
CA ASP A 89 15.06 18.00 -9.21
C ASP A 89 14.71 16.93 -8.16
N ILE A 90 14.11 17.30 -7.03
CA ILE A 90 13.87 16.40 -5.90
C ILE A 90 12.40 16.55 -5.51
N GLY A 91 11.58 15.49 -5.67
CA GLY A 91 10.27 15.47 -5.02
C GLY A 91 10.47 15.71 -3.53
N ALA A 92 10.02 16.85 -2.99
CA ALA A 92 10.47 17.39 -1.70
C ALA A 92 10.29 16.47 -0.48
N ILE A 93 9.60 15.34 -0.65
CA ILE A 93 9.27 14.36 0.40
C ILE A 93 9.99 13.01 0.17
N HIS A 94 10.22 12.61 -1.09
CA HIS A 94 10.62 11.24 -1.46
C HIS A 94 12.06 11.13 -2.01
N ARG A 95 12.73 12.26 -2.23
CA ARG A 95 14.10 12.38 -2.78
C ARG A 95 14.42 11.58 -4.05
N ILE A 96 13.41 11.21 -4.82
CA ILE A 96 13.57 10.58 -6.13
C ILE A 96 13.50 11.65 -7.21
N SER A 97 14.57 11.77 -8.00
CA SER A 97 14.60 12.69 -9.14
C SER A 97 13.94 12.08 -10.36
N ARG A 98 13.35 12.94 -11.21
CA ARG A 98 12.70 12.48 -12.45
C ARG A 98 13.69 11.79 -13.37
N THR A 99 14.91 12.34 -13.43
CA THR A 99 16.03 11.80 -14.19
C THR A 99 16.33 10.37 -13.75
N ARG A 100 16.43 10.13 -12.43
CA ARG A 100 16.66 8.78 -11.89
C ARG A 100 15.56 7.81 -12.29
N LEU A 101 14.29 8.24 -12.29
CA LEU A 101 13.18 7.39 -12.76
C LEU A 101 13.32 7.00 -14.22
N PHE A 102 13.79 7.90 -15.09
CA PHE A 102 14.01 7.57 -16.50
C PHE A 102 15.23 6.67 -16.73
N GLU A 103 16.27 6.80 -15.93
CA GLU A 103 17.53 6.04 -16.05
C GLU A 103 17.44 4.64 -15.41
N GLU A 104 16.85 4.54 -14.22
CA GLU A 104 16.84 3.33 -13.39
C GLU A 104 15.46 2.64 -13.33
N GLY A 105 14.39 3.37 -13.64
CA GLY A 105 13.03 2.89 -13.48
C GLY A 105 12.65 1.75 -14.44
N ARG A 106 11.83 0.83 -13.93
CA ARG A 106 11.18 -0.22 -14.71
C ARG A 106 9.93 0.34 -15.39
N ASN A 107 9.58 -0.21 -16.55
CA ASN A 107 8.32 0.16 -17.20
C ASN A 107 7.12 -0.40 -16.40
N SER A 108 5.95 0.23 -16.58
CA SER A 108 4.74 -0.12 -15.83
C SER A 108 4.36 -1.60 -15.96
N ARG A 109 4.50 -2.18 -17.16
CA ARG A 109 4.19 -3.59 -17.42
C ARG A 109 5.04 -4.55 -16.61
N PHE A 110 6.36 -4.35 -16.58
CA PHE A 110 7.26 -5.17 -15.78
C PHE A 110 6.84 -5.14 -14.30
N VAL A 111 6.55 -3.95 -13.77
CA VAL A 111 6.19 -3.76 -12.36
C VAL A 111 4.82 -4.38 -12.04
N ALA A 112 3.83 -4.23 -12.93
CA ALA A 112 2.51 -4.85 -12.75
C ALA A 112 2.57 -6.38 -12.79
N GLU A 113 3.33 -6.96 -13.73
CA GLU A 113 3.54 -8.41 -13.81
C GLU A 113 4.27 -8.93 -12.56
N TRP A 114 5.35 -8.28 -12.15
CA TRP A 114 6.06 -8.59 -10.91
C TRP A 114 5.16 -8.51 -9.69
N LEU A 115 4.35 -7.46 -9.56
CA LEU A 115 3.49 -7.27 -8.39
C LEU A 115 2.41 -8.36 -8.29
N ASN A 116 1.81 -8.74 -9.42
CA ASN A 116 0.89 -9.88 -9.47
C ASN A 116 1.56 -11.18 -8.97
N GLU A 117 2.82 -11.42 -9.34
CA GLU A 117 3.56 -12.60 -8.87
C GLU A 117 3.86 -12.54 -7.36
N GLN A 118 4.20 -11.36 -6.83
CA GLN A 118 4.48 -11.20 -5.38
C GLN A 118 3.25 -11.40 -4.51
N VAL A 119 2.07 -11.02 -5.01
CA VAL A 119 0.81 -11.04 -4.26
C VAL A 119 0.04 -12.36 -4.45
N ASP A 120 0.42 -13.21 -5.41
CA ASP A 120 -0.31 -14.46 -5.67
C ASP A 120 -0.43 -15.34 -4.41
N GLY A 121 -1.68 -15.70 -4.07
CA GLY A 121 -2.01 -16.46 -2.86
C GLY A 121 -1.82 -15.72 -1.53
N LYS A 122 -1.56 -14.41 -1.53
CA LYS A 122 -1.40 -13.55 -0.34
C LYS A 122 -2.53 -12.53 -0.22
N ILE A 123 -2.64 -11.94 0.97
CA ILE A 123 -3.51 -10.80 1.25
C ILE A 123 -2.65 -9.53 1.13
N ALA A 124 -2.89 -8.72 0.10
CA ALA A 124 -2.22 -7.44 -0.04
C ALA A 124 -2.84 -6.38 0.87
N MET A 125 -2.00 -5.69 1.64
CA MET A 125 -2.41 -4.57 2.47
C MET A 125 -1.54 -3.34 2.22
N CYS A 126 -2.12 -2.15 2.37
CA CYS A 126 -1.39 -0.88 2.38
C CYS A 126 -1.84 -0.02 3.58
N ASP A 127 -1.03 0.95 3.99
CA ASP A 127 -1.34 1.85 5.12
C ASP A 127 -1.76 3.27 4.68
N SER A 128 -2.16 3.44 3.41
CA SER A 128 -2.68 4.72 2.91
C SER A 128 -3.81 5.28 3.79
N PRO A 129 -3.76 6.57 4.18
CA PRO A 129 -4.87 7.21 4.87
C PRO A 129 -6.14 7.25 3.99
N ASN A 130 -7.28 7.56 4.62
CA ASN A 130 -8.68 7.49 4.13
C ASN A 130 -9.00 7.96 2.69
N ALA A 131 -8.07 8.60 1.98
CA ALA A 131 -8.20 8.99 0.57
C ALA A 131 -7.89 7.86 -0.43
N ARG A 132 -7.48 6.67 0.04
CA ARG A 132 -7.20 5.50 -0.84
C ARG A 132 -6.11 5.78 -1.88
N ALA A 133 -5.07 6.51 -1.48
CA ALA A 133 -4.08 7.02 -2.42
C ALA A 133 -3.32 5.89 -3.15
N ASP A 134 -2.97 4.82 -2.43
CA ASP A 134 -2.25 3.69 -3.02
C ASP A 134 -3.10 2.94 -4.04
N LEU A 135 -4.40 2.79 -3.78
CA LEU A 135 -5.33 2.21 -4.77
C LEU A 135 -5.40 3.07 -6.03
N PHE A 136 -5.44 4.40 -5.88
CA PHE A 136 -5.42 5.31 -7.03
C PHE A 136 -4.14 5.12 -7.88
N TRP A 137 -2.98 5.02 -7.25
CA TRP A 137 -1.71 4.83 -7.97
C TRP A 137 -1.57 3.42 -8.55
N LEU A 138 -2.06 2.39 -7.86
CA LEU A 138 -2.15 1.03 -8.40
C LEU A 138 -3.04 0.98 -9.64
N ASP A 139 -4.23 1.58 -9.58
CA ASP A 139 -5.15 1.60 -10.73
C ASP A 139 -4.48 2.27 -11.94
N ARG A 140 -3.72 3.36 -11.73
CA ARG A 140 -2.94 4.00 -12.80
C ARG A 140 -1.81 3.13 -13.34
N LEU A 141 -1.10 2.40 -12.47
CA LEU A 141 -0.07 1.44 -12.89
C LEU A 141 -0.66 0.35 -13.79
N TYR A 142 -1.78 -0.25 -13.37
CA TYR A 142 -2.44 -1.33 -14.11
C TYR A 142 -3.08 -0.83 -15.41
N GLU A 143 -3.70 0.36 -15.41
CA GLU A 143 -4.21 0.99 -16.62
C GLU A 143 -3.10 1.23 -17.65
N ALA A 144 -1.98 1.84 -17.23
CA ALA A 144 -0.88 2.16 -18.14
C ALA A 144 -0.13 0.92 -18.64
N SER A 145 -0.01 -0.12 -17.79
CA SER A 145 0.64 -1.37 -18.18
C SER A 145 -0.19 -2.20 -19.15
N GLY A 146 -1.51 -2.08 -19.11
CA GLY A 146 -2.44 -2.98 -19.82
C GLY A 146 -2.36 -4.42 -19.30
N VAL A 147 -1.98 -4.59 -18.03
CA VAL A 147 -2.00 -5.86 -17.29
C VAL A 147 -3.26 -5.87 -16.43
N GLU A 148 -3.90 -7.04 -16.26
CA GLU A 148 -5.03 -7.18 -15.35
C GLU A 148 -4.52 -7.36 -13.91
N ARG A 149 -5.07 -6.60 -12.96
CA ARG A 149 -4.74 -6.77 -11.54
C ARG A 149 -5.40 -8.05 -11.01
N GLY A 150 -4.59 -8.98 -10.52
CA GLY A 150 -5.04 -10.30 -10.06
C GLY A 150 -5.49 -10.36 -8.60
N PHE A 151 -5.52 -9.24 -7.89
CA PHE A 151 -5.76 -9.19 -6.45
C PHE A 151 -6.53 -7.93 -6.01
N ASP A 152 -7.14 -8.01 -4.83
CA ASP A 152 -7.68 -6.87 -4.09
C ASP A 152 -6.65 -6.38 -3.07
N VAL A 153 -6.72 -5.09 -2.74
CA VAL A 153 -5.90 -4.48 -1.69
C VAL A 153 -6.80 -4.05 -0.54
N PHE A 154 -6.41 -4.42 0.67
CA PHE A 154 -7.09 -4.05 1.91
C PHE A 154 -6.32 -2.93 2.62
N TYR A 155 -7.00 -2.18 3.48
CA TYR A 155 -6.32 -1.22 4.34
C TYR A 155 -5.82 -1.94 5.59
N LEU A 156 -4.60 -1.63 6.01
CA LEU A 156 -4.02 -2.13 7.26
C LEU A 156 -4.99 -1.91 8.44
N TYR A 157 -5.61 -0.72 8.48
CA TYR A 157 -6.53 -0.30 9.54
C TYR A 157 -7.92 -0.93 9.45
N ASP A 158 -8.22 -1.72 8.41
CA ASP A 158 -9.38 -2.62 8.42
C ASP A 158 -9.16 -3.81 9.38
N PHE A 159 -7.89 -4.12 9.72
CA PHE A 159 -7.50 -5.21 10.62
C PHE A 159 -6.91 -4.71 11.96
N ILE A 160 -6.43 -3.47 11.98
CA ILE A 160 -5.85 -2.82 13.16
C ILE A 160 -6.70 -1.61 13.53
N ALA A 161 -7.48 -1.72 14.60
CA ALA A 161 -8.19 -0.57 15.14
C ALA A 161 -7.19 0.41 15.77
N LEU A 162 -7.20 1.67 15.32
CA LEU A 162 -6.28 2.70 15.81
C LEU A 162 -6.50 3.02 17.30
N GLU A 163 -7.70 2.81 17.82
CA GLU A 163 -8.03 3.00 19.23
C GLU A 163 -7.69 1.77 20.09
N ASP A 164 -7.14 0.71 19.50
CA ASP A 164 -6.73 -0.47 20.23
C ASP A 164 -5.48 -0.16 21.08
N PRO A 165 -5.49 -0.37 22.41
CA PRO A 165 -4.32 -0.09 23.24
C PRO A 165 -3.10 -0.94 22.87
N ASP A 166 -3.29 -2.05 22.15
CA ASP A 166 -2.18 -2.88 21.66
C ASP A 166 -1.50 -2.27 20.43
N PHE A 167 -2.16 -1.35 19.72
CA PHE A 167 -1.58 -0.62 18.60
C PHE A 167 -0.41 0.24 19.07
N ASP A 168 -0.60 1.06 20.10
CA ASP A 168 0.46 1.91 20.65
C ASP A 168 1.67 1.08 21.09
N MET A 169 1.42 -0.06 21.75
CA MET A 169 2.47 -0.99 22.16
C MET A 169 3.20 -1.60 20.95
N ALA A 170 2.47 -2.00 19.91
CA ALA A 170 3.06 -2.55 18.68
C ALA A 170 3.89 -1.50 17.93
N TYR A 171 3.40 -0.26 17.88
CA TYR A 171 4.09 0.86 17.25
C TYR A 171 5.42 1.16 17.94
N GLU A 172 5.42 1.21 19.27
CA GLU A 172 6.65 1.34 20.06
C GLU A 172 7.62 0.17 19.86
N GLN A 173 7.12 -1.08 19.83
CA GLN A 173 7.94 -2.28 19.65
C GLN A 173 8.53 -2.39 18.24
N ALA A 174 7.78 -1.99 17.22
CA ALA A 174 8.26 -1.94 15.85
C ALA A 174 9.43 -0.94 15.70
N GLY A 175 9.47 0.08 16.55
CA GLY A 175 10.51 1.10 16.55
C GLY A 175 10.46 1.96 15.29
N ILE A 176 9.25 2.26 14.81
CA ILE A 176 9.03 3.14 13.66
C ILE A 176 9.62 4.52 13.98
N ALA A 177 10.49 5.00 13.10
CA ALA A 177 11.17 6.28 13.26
C ALA A 177 10.43 7.37 12.47
N ASP A 178 10.31 8.56 13.06
CA ASP A 178 9.82 9.73 12.35
C ASP A 178 10.94 10.26 11.46
N GLU A 179 10.83 10.03 10.15
CA GLU A 179 11.92 10.29 9.20
C GLU A 179 11.56 11.32 8.13
N THR A 180 12.62 11.90 7.55
CA THR A 180 12.54 13.02 6.59
C THR A 180 12.54 12.57 5.13
N GLU A 181 12.61 11.26 4.87
CA GLU A 181 12.67 10.69 3.52
C GLU A 181 11.80 9.42 3.46
N HIS A 182 10.68 9.51 2.75
CA HIS A 182 9.78 8.39 2.50
C HIS A 182 10.32 7.55 1.34
N ARG A 183 10.52 6.25 1.57
CA ARG A 183 10.98 5.29 0.56
C ARG A 183 10.15 4.03 0.67
N ALA A 184 9.52 3.61 -0.43
CA ALA A 184 8.53 2.54 -0.37
C ALA A 184 9.05 1.23 0.26
N GLU A 185 10.29 0.83 -0.02
CA GLU A 185 10.85 -0.41 0.54
C GLU A 185 10.93 -0.37 2.06
N ARG A 186 11.32 0.79 2.59
CA ARG A 186 11.47 1.01 4.02
C ARG A 186 10.10 1.10 4.68
N ASP A 187 9.23 1.92 4.12
CA ASP A 187 7.89 2.17 4.65
C ASP A 187 7.11 0.84 4.68
N ALA A 188 7.11 0.05 3.59
CA ALA A 188 6.51 -1.29 3.56
C ALA A 188 7.10 -2.23 4.64
N THR A 189 8.41 -2.20 4.86
CA THR A 189 9.08 -3.04 5.86
C THR A 189 8.71 -2.64 7.29
N GLU A 190 8.62 -1.34 7.57
CA GLU A 190 8.24 -0.79 8.87
C GLU A 190 6.77 -1.11 9.17
N ILE A 191 5.88 -0.97 8.19
CA ILE A 191 4.47 -1.36 8.28
C ILE A 191 4.33 -2.88 8.52
N MET A 192 5.08 -3.72 7.80
CA MET A 192 5.06 -5.18 8.01
C MET A 192 5.51 -5.54 9.43
N ARG A 193 6.52 -4.84 9.95
CA ARG A 193 6.96 -5.04 11.34
C ARG A 193 5.88 -4.65 12.34
N LEU A 194 5.24 -3.49 12.17
CA LEU A 194 4.10 -3.06 12.99
C LEU A 194 2.99 -4.11 12.98
N TYR A 195 2.65 -4.64 11.80
CA TYR A 195 1.66 -5.70 11.66
C TYR A 195 2.06 -6.97 12.42
N CYS A 196 3.32 -7.39 12.32
CA CYS A 196 3.85 -8.56 13.04
C CYS A 196 3.81 -8.39 14.57
N GLU A 197 4.19 -7.22 15.08
CA GLU A 197 4.15 -6.93 16.52
C GLU A 197 2.71 -6.90 17.03
N PHE A 198 1.82 -6.22 16.31
CA PHE A 198 0.39 -6.18 16.67
C PHE A 198 -0.21 -7.58 16.71
N TYR A 199 0.03 -8.39 15.68
CA TYR A 199 -0.43 -9.78 15.63
C TYR A 199 0.11 -10.60 16.82
N SER A 200 1.40 -10.45 17.13
CA SER A 200 2.05 -11.18 18.23
C SER A 200 1.46 -10.84 19.60
N ILE A 201 1.18 -9.55 19.86
CA ILE A 201 0.52 -9.11 21.09
C ILE A 201 -0.87 -9.73 21.21
N LYS A 202 -1.67 -9.72 20.13
CA LYS A 202 -3.02 -10.32 20.10
C LYS A 202 -2.99 -11.83 20.33
N ALA A 203 -2.14 -12.55 19.60
CA ALA A 203 -1.98 -13.99 19.73
C ALA A 203 -1.57 -14.42 21.15
N ASN A 204 -0.64 -13.68 21.78
CA ASN A 204 -0.19 -13.96 23.14
C ASN A 204 -1.30 -13.78 24.20
N LYS A 205 -2.19 -12.79 24.00
CA LYS A 205 -3.34 -12.57 24.89
C LYS A 205 -4.40 -13.65 24.75
N GLU A 206 -4.70 -14.08 23.53
CA GLU A 206 -5.62 -15.20 23.28
C GLU A 206 -5.10 -16.51 23.89
N PHE A 207 -3.79 -16.76 23.75
CA PHE A 207 -3.13 -17.92 24.37
C PHE A 207 -3.21 -17.85 25.91
N SER A 208 -2.93 -16.68 26.50
CA SER A 208 -2.97 -16.48 27.95
C SER A 208 -4.38 -16.54 28.54
N ALA A 209 -5.41 -16.23 27.74
CA ALA A 209 -6.82 -16.29 28.14
C ALA A 209 -7.45 -17.69 28.01
N SER A 210 -6.77 -18.63 27.35
CA SER A 210 -7.24 -20.01 27.21
C SER A 210 -7.05 -20.79 28.52
N PRO A 211 -8.10 -21.37 29.13
CA PRO A 211 -7.97 -22.06 30.40
C PRO A 211 -7.07 -23.29 30.25
N SER A 212 -6.07 -23.39 31.12
CA SER A 212 -5.23 -24.59 31.23
C SER A 212 -6.12 -25.79 31.51
N THR A 213 -6.11 -26.76 30.61
CA THR A 213 -6.83 -28.02 30.79
C THR A 213 -6.26 -28.68 32.05
N PRO A 214 -7.09 -29.01 33.07
CA PRO A 214 -6.58 -29.69 34.24
C PRO A 214 -6.10 -31.07 33.80
N THR A 215 -4.82 -31.35 33.98
CA THR A 215 -4.28 -32.70 33.83
C THR A 215 -4.99 -33.60 34.84
N LEU A 216 -5.73 -34.59 34.34
CA LEU A 216 -6.33 -35.67 35.14
C LEU A 216 -5.26 -36.65 35.63
#